data_AF-A0A540WQX1-F1
#
_entry.id   AF-A0A540WQX1-F1
#
_cell.length_a   1.000
_cell.length_b   1.000
_cell.length_c   1.000
_cell.angle_alpha   90.00
_cell.angle_beta   90.00
_cell.angle_gamma   90.00
#
_symmetry.space_group_name_H-M   'P 1'
#
loop_
_entity.id
_entity.type
_entity.pdbx_description
1 polymer ?
#
loop_
_entity_poly.entity_id
_entity_poly.type
_entity_poly.pdbx_seq_one_letter_code
_entity_poly.pdbx_strand_id
1 'polypeptide(L)'
;MTEQPPPEEDLPTARELELGEAGASPAPRLLVPPGNEPLAMLARRGFQATVAPLDLPFPADVSGARAERLVERLGHYAFRLFLRGAILRHGSFTPMEATRYLEEAGATAFAEDLVALDLATREADGRYLLRHPTASFGGTLEWYVAHELRGRFGFDVAAGVKFHAPDVGGDLDVVGAAEGRLVYLEMKSSPPKHLAADEVGAFFRRVRALRPHVSVFVMDTALRLSDKVLPLLQAELSTQPAPPPRRIVREVWALTPHLYVVNARQDLMGNIGLALAEGFRALAPPAP
;
A
#
# COMPACT_ATOMS: atom_id res chain seq x y z
N MET A 1 16.37 10.39 34.18
CA MET A 1 16.23 9.95 35.58
C MET A 1 15.64 8.56 35.53
N THR A 2 16.45 7.54 35.83
CA THR A 2 15.99 6.15 35.95
C THR A 2 15.33 6.00 37.32
N GLU A 3 14.02 5.75 37.35
CA GLU A 3 13.34 5.33 38.56
C GLU A 3 13.97 4.02 39.05
N GLN A 4 14.40 4.04 40.32
CA GLN A 4 14.87 2.87 41.01
C GLN A 4 13.65 1.96 41.23
N PRO A 5 13.71 0.66 40.87
CA PRO A 5 12.61 -0.25 41.14
C PRO A 5 12.33 -0.28 42.65
N PRO A 6 11.07 -0.44 43.07
CA PRO A 6 10.71 -0.44 44.48
C PRO A 6 11.46 -1.54 45.23
N PRO A 7 11.81 -1.33 46.51
CA PRO A 7 12.47 -2.34 47.32
C PRO A 7 11.61 -3.62 47.39
N GLU A 8 12.25 -4.80 47.41
CA GLU A 8 11.58 -6.12 47.39
C GLU A 8 10.52 -6.29 48.49
N GLU A 9 10.63 -5.56 49.60
CA GLU A 9 9.67 -5.56 50.71
C GLU A 9 8.33 -4.86 50.39
N ASP A 10 8.27 -4.04 49.34
CA ASP A 10 7.06 -3.35 48.86
C ASP A 10 6.36 -4.07 47.70
N LEU A 11 6.88 -5.22 47.26
CA LEU A 11 6.24 -5.99 46.19
C LEU A 11 5.09 -6.84 46.76
N PRO A 12 3.92 -6.83 46.12
CA PRO A 12 2.78 -7.61 46.58
C PRO A 12 3.13 -9.10 46.64
N THR A 13 2.71 -9.74 47.73
CA THR A 13 2.88 -11.18 47.90
C THR A 13 2.08 -11.94 46.84
N ALA A 14 2.48 -13.18 46.54
CA ALA A 14 1.75 -14.04 45.62
C ALA A 14 0.25 -14.15 45.98
N ARG A 15 -0.09 -14.16 47.28
CA ARG A 15 -1.47 -14.19 47.75
C ARG A 15 -2.24 -12.91 47.43
N GLU A 16 -1.58 -11.75 47.52
CA GLU A 16 -2.20 -10.45 47.20
C GLU A 16 -2.40 -10.29 45.69
N LEU A 17 -1.45 -10.78 44.88
CA LEU A 17 -1.60 -10.84 43.43
C LEU A 17 -2.78 -11.73 43.02
N GLU A 18 -2.89 -12.94 43.58
CA GLU A 18 -3.99 -13.87 43.32
C GLU A 18 -5.35 -13.30 43.74
N LEU A 19 -5.43 -12.64 44.91
CA LEU A 19 -6.67 -11.97 45.36
C LEU A 19 -7.04 -10.78 44.47
N GLY A 20 -6.05 -10.01 44.01
CA GLY A 20 -6.23 -8.90 43.08
C GLY A 20 -6.80 -9.37 41.74
N GLU A 21 -6.20 -10.40 41.15
CA GLU A 21 -6.66 -10.97 39.88
C GLU A 21 -8.01 -11.69 40.02
N ALA A 22 -8.26 -12.38 41.14
CA ALA A 22 -9.56 -13.03 41.40
C ALA A 22 -10.72 -12.03 41.51
N GLY A 23 -10.44 -10.79 41.94
CA GLY A 23 -11.40 -9.70 41.99
C GLY A 23 -11.49 -8.86 40.71
N ALA A 24 -10.53 -9.00 39.79
CA ALA A 24 -10.50 -8.24 38.55
C ALA A 24 -11.55 -8.79 37.57
N SER A 25 -12.34 -7.89 37.00
CA SER A 25 -13.15 -8.26 35.83
C SER A 25 -12.22 -8.43 34.62
N PRO A 26 -12.41 -9.46 33.79
CA PRO A 26 -11.67 -9.59 32.55
C PRO A 26 -11.82 -8.30 31.74
N ALA A 27 -10.71 -7.77 31.23
CA ALA A 27 -10.78 -6.62 30.33
C ALA A 27 -11.76 -6.94 29.19
N PRO A 28 -12.76 -6.09 28.93
CA PRO A 28 -13.74 -6.34 27.88
C PRO A 28 -13.02 -6.48 26.54
N ARG A 29 -13.07 -7.67 25.95
CA ARG A 29 -12.53 -7.93 24.62
C ARG A 29 -13.66 -7.77 23.61
N LEU A 30 -13.62 -6.69 22.82
CA LEU A 30 -14.48 -6.59 21.65
C LEU A 30 -13.94 -7.60 20.61
N LEU A 31 -14.60 -8.76 20.51
CA LEU A 31 -14.32 -9.73 19.46
C LEU A 31 -14.95 -9.22 18.16
N VAL A 32 -14.24 -8.33 17.45
CA VAL A 32 -14.60 -8.01 16.07
C VAL A 32 -14.06 -9.15 15.22
N PRO A 33 -14.93 -9.98 14.59
CA PRO A 33 -14.44 -10.99 13.67
C PRO A 33 -13.65 -10.29 12.57
N PRO A 34 -12.43 -10.74 12.27
CA PRO A 34 -11.63 -10.10 11.22
C PRO A 34 -12.39 -10.22 9.90
N GLY A 35 -12.61 -9.09 9.22
CA GLY A 35 -13.43 -9.03 8.01
C GLY A 35 -12.87 -9.82 6.83
N ASN A 36 -11.57 -10.18 6.86
CA ASN A 36 -10.90 -11.05 5.90
C ASN A 36 -9.62 -11.67 6.50
N GLU A 37 -9.01 -12.62 5.79
CA GLU A 37 -7.82 -13.34 6.26
C GLU A 37 -6.61 -12.44 6.58
N PRO A 38 -6.21 -11.42 5.78
CA PRO A 38 -5.07 -10.59 6.17
C PRO A 38 -5.33 -9.85 7.48
N LEU A 39 -6.54 -9.32 7.73
CA LEU A 39 -6.87 -8.72 9.04
C LEU A 39 -6.84 -9.76 10.16
N ALA A 40 -7.27 -11.00 9.90
CA ALA A 40 -7.18 -12.10 10.86
C ALA A 40 -5.73 -12.44 11.21
N MET A 41 -4.85 -12.43 10.21
CA MET A 41 -3.41 -12.58 10.37
C MET A 41 -2.80 -11.45 11.21
N LEU A 42 -3.30 -10.21 11.08
CA LEU A 42 -2.89 -9.08 11.92
C LEU A 42 -3.35 -9.25 13.37
N ALA A 43 -4.61 -9.63 13.56
CA ALA A 43 -5.18 -9.90 14.89
C ALA A 43 -4.42 -11.00 15.63
N ARG A 44 -4.05 -12.10 14.95
CA ARG A 44 -3.22 -13.18 15.50
C ARG A 44 -1.81 -12.73 15.91
N ARG A 45 -1.33 -11.60 15.37
CA ARG A 45 -0.05 -10.97 15.75
C ARG A 45 -0.20 -9.91 16.85
N GLY A 46 -1.41 -9.71 17.38
CA GLY A 46 -1.70 -8.74 18.43
C GLY A 46 -2.11 -7.35 17.94
N PHE A 47 -2.33 -7.16 16.63
CA PHE A 47 -2.76 -5.87 16.09
C PHE A 47 -4.28 -5.76 16.00
N GLN A 48 -4.83 -4.60 16.34
CA GLN A 48 -6.27 -4.29 16.22
C GLN A 48 -6.56 -3.48 14.97
N ALA A 49 -6.08 -3.95 13.82
CA ALA A 49 -6.16 -3.21 12.56
C ALA A 49 -7.60 -3.12 12.04
N THR A 50 -7.95 -1.97 11.45
CA THR A 50 -9.27 -1.71 10.84
C THR A 50 -9.13 -1.18 9.43
N VAL A 51 -10.11 -1.41 8.56
CA VAL A 51 -10.13 -0.80 7.22
C VAL A 51 -10.80 0.56 7.28
N ALA A 52 -10.16 1.59 6.74
CA ALA A 52 -10.78 2.88 6.50
C ALA A 52 -11.26 3.00 5.04
N PRO A 53 -12.30 3.81 4.77
CA PRO A 53 -12.66 4.17 3.42
C PRO A 53 -11.48 4.82 2.70
N LEU A 54 -11.22 4.38 1.47
CA LEU A 54 -10.23 5.01 0.60
C LEU A 54 -10.77 6.34 0.07
N ASP A 55 -9.88 7.31 -0.08
CA ASP A 55 -10.15 8.56 -0.77
C ASP A 55 -10.10 8.31 -2.29
N LEU A 56 -11.28 8.30 -2.94
CA LEU A 56 -11.46 7.83 -4.32
C LEU A 56 -12.22 8.85 -5.17
N PRO A 57 -11.86 9.01 -6.46
CA PRO A 57 -12.60 9.85 -7.40
C PRO A 57 -13.85 9.14 -7.97
N PHE A 58 -14.34 8.10 -7.31
CA PHE A 58 -15.52 7.30 -7.66
C PHE A 58 -16.07 6.59 -6.40
N PRO A 59 -17.33 6.11 -6.43
CA PRO A 59 -17.90 5.35 -5.33
C PRO A 59 -17.12 4.06 -5.03
N ALA A 60 -16.86 3.79 -3.74
CA ALA A 60 -16.05 2.65 -3.30
C ALA A 60 -16.69 1.27 -3.62
N ASP A 61 -18.00 1.24 -3.86
CA ASP A 61 -18.79 0.07 -4.21
C ASP A 61 -18.91 -0.16 -5.73
N VAL A 62 -18.10 0.55 -6.53
CA VAL A 62 -18.00 0.31 -7.98
C VAL A 62 -17.70 -1.16 -8.25
N SER A 63 -18.54 -1.80 -9.06
CA SER A 63 -18.52 -3.24 -9.28
C SER A 63 -18.94 -3.60 -10.71
N GLY A 64 -18.80 -4.89 -11.06
CA GLY A 64 -19.17 -5.42 -12.37
C GLY A 64 -18.40 -4.79 -13.53
N ALA A 65 -19.06 -4.68 -14.69
CA ALA A 65 -18.42 -4.21 -15.93
C ALA A 65 -17.78 -2.81 -15.82
N ARG A 66 -18.31 -1.93 -14.95
CA ARG A 66 -17.74 -0.59 -14.73
C ARG A 66 -16.39 -0.67 -14.01
N ALA A 67 -16.30 -1.51 -12.97
CA ALA A 67 -15.04 -1.74 -12.25
C ALA A 67 -13.98 -2.34 -13.19
N GLU A 68 -14.35 -3.34 -14.00
CA GLU A 68 -13.42 -3.98 -14.94
C GLU A 68 -12.87 -2.99 -15.99
N ARG A 69 -13.72 -2.13 -16.56
CA ARG A 69 -13.25 -1.09 -17.50
C ARG A 69 -12.36 -0.06 -16.82
N LEU A 70 -12.64 0.31 -15.57
CA LEU A 70 -11.80 1.23 -14.81
C LEU A 70 -10.43 0.59 -14.52
N VAL A 71 -10.40 -0.68 -14.14
CA VAL A 71 -9.19 -1.45 -13.88
C VAL A 71 -8.35 -1.58 -15.15
N GLU A 72 -8.97 -1.90 -16.29
CA GLU A 72 -8.31 -1.92 -17.59
C GLU A 72 -7.64 -0.57 -17.88
N ARG A 73 -8.36 0.54 -17.68
CA ARG A 73 -7.81 1.89 -17.86
C ARG A 73 -6.67 2.20 -16.88
N LEU A 74 -6.84 1.84 -15.61
CA LEU A 74 -5.81 2.00 -14.58
C LEU A 74 -4.60 1.10 -14.84
N GLY A 75 -4.69 0.05 -15.65
CA GLY A 75 -3.55 -0.70 -16.16
C GLY A 75 -2.57 0.15 -16.97
N HIS A 76 -3.05 1.18 -17.66
CA HIS A 76 -2.23 2.08 -18.46
C HIS A 76 -1.60 3.18 -17.61
N TYR A 77 -0.26 3.19 -17.52
CA TYR A 77 0.48 4.21 -16.76
C TYR A 77 0.17 5.65 -17.22
N ALA A 78 -0.05 5.86 -18.52
CA ALA A 78 -0.45 7.14 -19.07
C ALA A 78 -1.79 7.65 -18.53
N PHE A 79 -2.77 6.76 -18.38
CA PHE A 79 -4.08 7.08 -17.80
C PHE A 79 -3.96 7.41 -16.31
N ARG A 80 -3.15 6.65 -15.55
CA ARG A 80 -2.86 6.96 -14.14
C ARG A 80 -2.21 8.33 -13.96
N LEU A 81 -1.24 8.68 -14.83
CA LEU A 81 -0.63 10.01 -14.86
C LEU A 81 -1.65 11.12 -15.10
N PHE A 82 -2.56 10.90 -16.06
CA PHE A 82 -3.61 11.84 -16.41
C PHE A 82 -4.61 12.02 -15.28
N LEU A 83 -5.15 10.93 -14.72
CA LEU A 83 -6.11 10.98 -13.61
C LEU A 83 -5.49 11.63 -12.37
N ARG A 84 -4.22 11.31 -12.05
CA ARG A 84 -3.50 12.00 -10.97
C ARG A 84 -3.42 13.51 -11.22
N GLY A 85 -3.14 13.94 -12.45
CA GLY A 85 -3.09 15.37 -12.76
C GLY A 85 -4.46 16.05 -12.72
N ALA A 86 -5.53 15.37 -13.15
CA ALA A 86 -6.91 15.85 -13.00
C ALA A 86 -7.29 16.04 -11.52
N ILE A 87 -6.96 15.08 -10.66
CA ILE A 87 -7.18 15.15 -9.20
C ILE A 87 -6.50 16.41 -8.61
N LEU A 88 -5.25 16.67 -8.99
CA LEU A 88 -4.46 17.79 -8.47
C LEU A 88 -4.96 19.18 -8.94
N ARG A 89 -5.94 19.25 -9.85
CA ARG A 89 -6.55 20.53 -10.24
C ARG A 89 -7.61 21.04 -9.26
N HIS A 90 -8.15 20.17 -8.40
CA HIS A 90 -9.16 20.51 -7.38
C HIS A 90 -10.42 21.24 -7.89
N GLY A 91 -10.68 21.19 -9.20
CA GLY A 91 -11.76 21.90 -9.87
C GLY A 91 -11.87 21.49 -11.34
N SER A 92 -12.55 22.29 -12.16
CA SER A 92 -12.65 21.99 -13.58
C SER A 92 -11.30 22.11 -14.27
N PHE A 93 -11.08 21.30 -15.30
CA PHE A 93 -9.81 21.25 -16.03
C PHE A 93 -10.03 21.07 -17.53
N THR A 94 -9.14 21.62 -18.36
CA THR A 94 -8.98 21.17 -19.75
C THR A 94 -8.11 19.90 -19.79
N PRO A 95 -8.23 19.05 -20.82
CA PRO A 95 -7.40 17.84 -20.92
C PRO A 95 -5.90 18.12 -20.79
N MET A 96 -5.41 19.21 -21.38
CA MET A 96 -3.99 19.60 -21.31
C MET A 96 -3.58 20.18 -19.96
N GLU A 97 -4.51 20.65 -19.13
CA GLU A 97 -4.22 21.00 -17.74
C GLU A 97 -3.97 19.74 -16.88
N ALA A 98 -4.59 18.60 -17.20
CA ALA A 98 -4.42 17.36 -16.44
C ALA A 98 -3.10 16.63 -16.72
N THR A 99 -2.33 17.01 -17.75
CA THR A 99 -1.10 16.30 -18.09
C THR A 99 -0.11 17.17 -18.86
N ARG A 100 1.18 16.83 -18.74
CA ARG A 100 2.26 17.36 -19.58
C ARG A 100 2.96 16.29 -20.41
N TYR A 101 2.40 15.07 -20.42
CA TYR A 101 3.05 13.88 -20.96
C TYR A 101 2.31 13.29 -22.16
N LEU A 102 1.16 13.87 -22.52
CA LEU A 102 0.32 13.42 -23.63
C LEU A 102 0.12 14.56 -24.60
N GLU A 103 -0.08 14.20 -25.86
CA GLU A 103 -0.59 15.11 -26.88
C GLU A 103 -2.09 15.34 -26.67
N GLU A 104 -2.60 16.44 -27.23
CA GLU A 104 -3.97 16.91 -27.03
C GLU A 104 -5.03 15.86 -27.36
N ALA A 105 -4.87 15.12 -28.46
CA ALA A 105 -5.79 14.05 -28.84
C ALA A 105 -5.85 12.94 -27.78
N GLY A 106 -4.68 12.53 -27.24
CA GLY A 106 -4.60 11.50 -26.21
C GLY A 106 -5.13 11.97 -24.85
N ALA A 107 -4.83 13.22 -24.47
CA ALA A 107 -5.37 13.83 -23.27
C ALA A 107 -6.90 13.93 -23.34
N THR A 108 -7.44 14.36 -24.49
CA THR A 108 -8.89 14.46 -24.72
C THR A 108 -9.55 13.09 -24.66
N ALA A 109 -8.96 12.07 -25.29
CA ALA A 109 -9.48 10.70 -25.21
C ALA A 109 -9.57 10.19 -23.75
N PHE A 110 -8.57 10.49 -22.91
CA PHE A 110 -8.65 10.13 -21.49
C PHE A 110 -9.68 10.94 -20.71
N ALA A 111 -9.87 12.23 -21.02
CA ALA A 111 -10.96 13.02 -20.42
C ALA A 111 -12.32 12.40 -20.75
N GLU A 112 -12.51 11.95 -22.00
CA GLU A 112 -13.72 11.27 -22.44
C GLU A 112 -13.88 9.87 -21.82
N ASP A 113 -12.80 9.13 -21.62
CA ASP A 113 -12.83 7.89 -20.85
C ASP A 113 -13.33 8.13 -19.42
N LEU A 114 -12.90 9.22 -18.76
CA LEU A 114 -13.40 9.58 -17.42
C LEU A 114 -14.92 9.83 -17.45
N VAL A 115 -15.45 10.48 -18.49
CA VAL A 115 -16.90 10.67 -18.65
C VAL A 115 -17.60 9.33 -18.91
N ALA A 116 -17.06 8.49 -19.78
CA ALA A 116 -17.62 7.19 -20.12
C ALA A 116 -17.55 6.15 -18.98
N LEU A 117 -16.68 6.38 -18.00
CA LEU A 117 -16.59 5.65 -16.74
C LEU A 117 -17.38 6.34 -15.61
N ASP A 118 -18.05 7.45 -15.90
CA ASP A 118 -18.84 8.25 -14.96
C ASP A 118 -18.01 8.76 -13.75
N LEU A 119 -16.73 9.05 -13.99
CA LEU A 119 -15.81 9.70 -13.04
C LEU A 119 -15.82 11.23 -13.20
N ALA A 120 -16.19 11.72 -14.38
CA ALA A 120 -16.23 13.15 -14.68
C ALA A 120 -17.47 13.54 -15.48
N THR A 121 -17.80 14.83 -15.47
CA THR A 121 -18.79 15.46 -16.36
C THR A 121 -18.11 16.41 -17.32
N ARG A 122 -18.64 16.51 -18.55
CA ARG A 122 -18.28 17.60 -19.47
C ARG A 122 -18.89 18.91 -18.98
N GLU A 123 -18.15 20.00 -19.15
CA GLU A 123 -18.58 21.37 -18.92
C GLU A 123 -18.48 22.19 -20.23
N ALA A 124 -18.83 23.48 -20.16
CA ALA A 124 -18.61 24.41 -21.26
C ALA A 124 -17.11 24.54 -21.62
N ASP A 125 -16.83 25.06 -22.81
CA ASP A 125 -15.49 25.41 -23.27
C ASP A 125 -14.47 24.25 -23.25
N GLY A 126 -14.95 23.01 -23.41
CA GLY A 126 -14.10 21.81 -23.45
C GLY A 126 -13.49 21.45 -22.11
N ARG A 127 -14.07 21.92 -20.99
CA ARG A 127 -13.64 21.59 -19.63
C ARG A 127 -14.35 20.35 -19.10
N TYR A 128 -13.75 19.76 -18.07
CA TYR A 128 -14.23 18.57 -17.38
C TYR A 128 -14.16 18.79 -15.88
N LEU A 129 -15.09 18.20 -15.13
CA LEU A 129 -15.11 18.24 -13.67
C LEU A 129 -15.22 16.82 -13.11
N LEU A 130 -14.36 16.46 -12.16
CA LEU A 130 -14.48 15.19 -11.44
C LEU A 130 -15.75 15.19 -10.58
N ARG A 131 -16.55 14.12 -10.64
CA ARG A 131 -17.77 13.99 -9.86
C ARG A 131 -17.52 13.85 -8.37
N HIS A 132 -16.43 13.17 -8.02
CA HIS A 132 -16.01 12.93 -6.65
C HIS A 132 -14.59 13.50 -6.51
N PRO A 133 -14.44 14.73 -5.98
CA PRO A 133 -13.12 15.27 -5.69
C PRO A 133 -12.42 14.43 -4.62
N THR A 134 -11.12 14.23 -4.79
CA THR A 134 -10.27 13.47 -3.87
C THR A 134 -8.98 14.27 -3.63
N ALA A 135 -8.32 14.08 -2.49
CA ALA A 135 -7.12 14.85 -2.15
C ALA A 135 -5.88 14.35 -2.91
N SER A 136 -5.84 13.05 -3.26
CA SER A 136 -4.66 12.46 -3.91
C SER A 136 -5.01 11.23 -4.75
N PHE A 137 -4.07 10.82 -5.61
CA PHE A 137 -4.19 9.55 -6.34
C PHE A 137 -3.85 8.31 -5.50
N GLY A 138 -3.38 8.49 -4.26
CA GLY A 138 -2.97 7.40 -3.37
C GLY A 138 -4.06 6.33 -3.23
N GLY A 139 -5.23 6.71 -2.72
CA GLY A 139 -6.36 5.80 -2.52
C GLY A 139 -6.80 5.05 -3.79
N THR A 140 -6.74 5.72 -4.95
CA THR A 140 -7.04 5.07 -6.25
C THR A 140 -6.04 3.99 -6.60
N LEU A 141 -4.75 4.22 -6.34
CA LEU A 141 -3.70 3.23 -6.57
C LEU A 141 -3.86 2.03 -5.64
N GLU A 142 -4.21 2.25 -4.37
CA GLU A 142 -4.47 1.15 -3.43
C GLU A 142 -5.68 0.32 -3.85
N TRP A 143 -6.77 0.98 -4.23
CA TRP A 143 -7.97 0.30 -4.72
C TRP A 143 -7.66 -0.56 -5.96
N TYR A 144 -6.94 0.01 -6.93
CA TYR A 144 -6.57 -0.69 -8.17
C TYR A 144 -5.71 -1.93 -7.90
N VAL A 145 -4.64 -1.77 -7.13
CA VAL A 145 -3.73 -2.88 -6.81
C VAL A 145 -4.48 -3.96 -6.01
N ALA A 146 -5.34 -3.57 -5.06
CA ALA A 146 -6.14 -4.52 -4.31
C ALA A 146 -7.15 -5.27 -5.18
N HIS A 147 -7.79 -4.61 -6.15
CA HIS A 147 -8.69 -5.27 -7.12
C HIS A 147 -7.93 -6.30 -7.95
N GLU A 148 -6.79 -5.92 -8.53
CA GLU A 148 -5.96 -6.80 -9.32
C GLU A 148 -5.37 -7.97 -8.51
N LEU A 149 -4.94 -7.75 -7.27
CA LEU A 149 -4.48 -8.84 -6.40
C LEU A 149 -5.58 -9.88 -6.13
N ARG A 150 -6.83 -9.45 -5.92
CA ARG A 150 -7.97 -10.36 -5.76
C ARG A 150 -8.29 -11.09 -7.06
N GLY A 151 -8.50 -10.35 -8.15
CA GLY A 151 -8.99 -10.89 -9.41
C GLY A 151 -7.94 -11.71 -10.16
N ARG A 152 -6.72 -11.19 -10.31
CA ARG A 152 -5.66 -11.79 -11.12
C ARG A 152 -4.86 -12.84 -10.38
N PHE A 153 -4.65 -12.66 -9.07
CA PHE A 153 -3.76 -13.51 -8.28
C PHE A 153 -4.48 -14.31 -7.18
N GLY A 154 -5.79 -14.12 -6.96
CA GLY A 154 -6.58 -14.90 -6.01
C GLY A 154 -6.27 -14.62 -4.54
N PHE A 155 -5.75 -13.43 -4.22
CA PHE A 155 -5.46 -13.06 -2.83
C PHE A 155 -6.73 -12.66 -2.08
N ASP A 156 -6.76 -12.94 -0.78
CA ASP A 156 -7.59 -12.16 0.16
C ASP A 156 -6.86 -10.85 0.46
N VAL A 157 -7.53 -9.70 0.31
CA VAL A 157 -6.85 -8.39 0.38
C VAL A 157 -7.64 -7.38 1.22
N ALA A 158 -6.93 -6.60 2.03
CA ALA A 158 -7.39 -5.35 2.63
C ALA A 158 -6.53 -4.18 2.13
N ALA A 159 -7.16 -3.04 1.84
CA ALA A 159 -6.51 -1.79 1.46
C ALA A 159 -6.90 -0.67 2.44
N GLY A 160 -6.09 0.37 2.58
CA GLY A 160 -6.36 1.49 3.49
C GLY A 160 -6.47 1.05 4.96
N VAL A 161 -5.55 0.19 5.42
CA VAL A 161 -5.63 -0.43 6.74
C VAL A 161 -5.03 0.49 7.80
N LYS A 162 -5.87 0.95 8.73
CA LYS A 162 -5.44 1.65 9.95
C LYS A 162 -4.74 0.66 10.86
N PHE A 163 -3.44 0.86 11.07
CA PHE A 163 -2.60 -0.12 11.75
C PHE A 163 -2.76 -0.09 13.28
N HIS A 164 -3.07 1.08 13.85
CA HIS A 164 -3.23 1.30 15.30
C HIS A 164 -2.04 0.81 16.15
N ALA A 165 -0.82 1.03 15.64
CA ALA A 165 0.43 0.71 16.34
C ALA A 165 1.16 2.02 16.70
N PRO A 166 0.99 2.57 17.93
CA PRO A 166 1.44 3.91 18.30
C PRO A 166 2.94 4.15 18.09
N ASP A 167 3.78 3.16 18.40
CA ASP A 167 5.24 3.27 18.30
C ASP A 167 5.78 3.06 16.88
N VAL A 168 4.93 2.63 15.94
CA VAL A 168 5.29 2.37 14.55
C VAL A 168 4.86 3.53 13.65
N GLY A 169 3.62 4.00 13.86
CA GLY A 169 2.98 5.08 13.12
C GLY A 169 2.55 4.71 11.70
N GLY A 170 1.52 5.41 11.22
CA GLY A 170 1.02 5.31 9.84
C GLY A 170 0.09 4.12 9.58
N ASP A 171 -0.48 4.13 8.39
CA ASP A 171 -1.39 3.10 7.88
C ASP A 171 -0.63 2.10 7.01
N LEU A 172 -1.26 0.97 6.69
CA LEU A 172 -0.78 0.00 5.71
C LEU A 172 -1.62 0.16 4.44
N ASP A 173 -0.98 0.52 3.34
CA ASP A 173 -1.70 0.78 2.09
C ASP A 173 -2.42 -0.48 1.59
N VAL A 174 -1.70 -1.60 1.41
CA VAL A 174 -2.30 -2.89 1.04
C VAL A 174 -1.66 -4.05 1.80
N VAL A 175 -2.50 -4.90 2.39
CA VAL A 175 -2.10 -6.20 2.95
C VAL A 175 -2.89 -7.32 2.28
N GLY A 176 -2.18 -8.38 1.91
CA GLY A 176 -2.73 -9.54 1.23
C GLY A 176 -2.40 -10.85 1.94
N ALA A 177 -3.26 -11.84 1.79
CA ALA A 177 -3.03 -13.20 2.22
C ALA A 177 -3.22 -14.18 1.04
N ALA A 178 -2.22 -15.03 0.83
CA ALA A 178 -2.25 -16.14 -0.12
C ALA A 178 -1.29 -17.23 0.35
N GLU A 179 -1.60 -18.51 0.12
CA GLU A 179 -0.75 -19.66 0.53
C GLU A 179 -0.38 -19.67 2.03
N GLY A 180 -1.25 -19.13 2.89
CA GLY A 180 -0.97 -18.96 4.32
C GLY A 180 0.11 -17.90 4.64
N ARG A 181 0.50 -17.09 3.65
CA ARG A 181 1.51 -16.05 3.74
C ARG A 181 0.87 -14.67 3.75
N LEU A 182 1.30 -13.85 4.71
CA LEU A 182 1.02 -12.42 4.77
C LEU A 182 1.97 -11.66 3.86
N VAL A 183 1.42 -10.82 2.99
CA VAL A 183 2.13 -9.92 2.09
C VAL A 183 1.75 -8.47 2.43
N TYR A 184 2.72 -7.57 2.37
CA TYR A 184 2.54 -6.14 2.59
C TYR A 184 3.08 -5.34 1.39
N LEU A 185 2.26 -4.44 0.86
CA LEU A 185 2.63 -3.51 -0.19
C LEU A 185 2.51 -2.08 0.35
N GLU A 186 3.61 -1.34 0.24
CA GLU A 186 3.62 0.12 0.43
C GLU A 186 3.71 0.75 -0.96
N MET A 187 2.85 1.72 -1.26
CA MET A 187 2.78 2.35 -2.56
C MET A 187 3.04 3.85 -2.47
N LYS A 188 3.76 4.34 -3.46
CA LYS A 188 3.98 5.78 -3.65
C LYS A 188 3.58 6.16 -5.06
N SER A 189 2.54 6.99 -5.13
CA SER A 189 2.05 7.58 -6.38
C SER A 189 2.85 8.80 -6.82
N SER A 190 3.72 9.36 -5.97
CA SER A 190 4.58 10.49 -6.30
C SER A 190 5.89 10.07 -7.01
N PRO A 191 6.48 10.93 -7.85
CA PRO A 191 7.78 10.64 -8.46
C PRO A 191 8.90 10.39 -7.43
N PRO A 192 9.92 9.55 -7.74
CA PRO A 192 11.07 9.27 -6.86
C PRO A 192 11.73 10.50 -6.24
N LYS A 193 11.80 11.62 -6.99
CA LYS A 193 12.39 12.86 -6.48
C LYS A 193 11.69 13.41 -5.23
N HIS A 194 10.43 13.09 -5.00
CA HIS A 194 9.69 13.53 -3.81
C HIS A 194 9.73 12.52 -2.66
N LEU A 195 10.26 11.31 -2.88
CA LEU A 195 10.42 10.32 -1.81
C LEU A 195 11.41 10.84 -0.76
N ALA A 196 10.96 10.91 0.48
CA ALA A 196 11.77 11.35 1.61
C ALA A 196 12.28 10.16 2.46
N ALA A 197 13.39 10.36 3.18
CA ALA A 197 14.03 9.30 3.95
C ALA A 197 13.19 8.85 5.15
N ASP A 198 12.44 9.76 5.76
CA ASP A 198 11.51 9.49 6.84
C ASP A 198 10.33 8.60 6.40
N GLU A 199 9.83 8.77 5.17
CA GLU A 199 8.83 7.88 4.57
C GLU A 199 9.38 6.46 4.41
N VAL A 200 10.62 6.32 3.96
CA VAL A 200 11.29 5.01 3.83
C VAL A 200 11.52 4.39 5.21
N GLY A 201 11.99 5.16 6.18
CA GLY A 201 12.13 4.71 7.57
C GLY A 201 10.79 4.28 8.18
N ALA A 202 9.69 4.97 7.87
CA ALA A 202 8.34 4.59 8.30
C ALA A 202 7.90 3.24 7.72
N PHE A 203 8.15 3.02 6.43
CA PHE A 203 7.94 1.72 5.80
C PHE A 203 8.72 0.62 6.50
N PHE A 204 10.01 0.81 6.80
CA PHE A 204 10.81 -0.18 7.50
C PHE A 204 10.36 -0.42 8.94
N ARG A 205 9.90 0.61 9.67
CA ARG A 205 9.27 0.41 10.99
C ARG A 205 8.05 -0.50 10.88
N ARG A 206 7.19 -0.29 9.88
CA ARG A 206 6.03 -1.16 9.63
C ARG A 206 6.44 -2.57 9.24
N VAL A 207 7.42 -2.76 8.36
CA VAL A 207 7.95 -4.09 8.03
C VAL A 207 8.48 -4.81 9.27
N ARG A 208 9.24 -4.12 10.13
CA ARG A 208 9.80 -4.70 11.38
C ARG A 208 8.72 -5.07 12.38
N ALA A 209 7.69 -4.24 12.54
CA ALA A 209 6.57 -4.51 13.44
C ALA A 209 5.67 -5.63 12.90
N LEU A 210 5.29 -5.55 11.63
CA LEU A 210 4.35 -6.46 10.99
C LEU A 210 4.95 -7.84 10.72
N ARG A 211 6.25 -7.91 10.41
CA ARG A 211 6.98 -9.12 9.99
C ARG A 211 6.22 -9.90 8.91
N PRO A 212 5.87 -9.26 7.78
CA PRO A 212 5.23 -9.96 6.67
C PRO A 212 6.22 -10.97 6.05
N HIS A 213 5.69 -11.96 5.35
CA HIS A 213 6.52 -12.95 4.66
C HIS A 213 7.14 -12.37 3.38
N VAL A 214 6.40 -11.47 2.71
CA VAL A 214 6.87 -10.72 1.54
C VAL A 214 6.44 -9.27 1.70
N SER A 215 7.38 -8.35 1.50
CA SER A 215 7.14 -6.90 1.42
C SER A 215 7.50 -6.38 0.03
N VAL A 216 6.67 -5.52 -0.54
CA VAL A 216 6.96 -4.86 -1.81
C VAL A 216 6.78 -3.36 -1.65
N PHE A 217 7.85 -2.61 -1.92
CA PHE A 217 7.77 -1.16 -2.06
C PHE A 217 7.48 -0.80 -3.52
N VAL A 218 6.33 -0.21 -3.78
CA VAL A 218 5.78 0.01 -5.12
C VAL A 218 5.84 1.50 -5.44
N MET A 219 6.53 1.86 -6.53
CA MET A 219 6.57 3.23 -7.04
C MET A 219 5.75 3.34 -8.33
N ASP A 220 4.66 4.10 -8.36
CA ASP A 220 3.91 4.35 -9.60
C ASP A 220 4.62 5.36 -10.50
N THR A 221 5.72 4.90 -11.09
CA THR A 221 6.57 5.67 -11.99
C THR A 221 7.21 4.78 -13.05
N ALA A 222 7.55 5.35 -14.20
CA ALA A 222 8.41 4.71 -15.19
C ALA A 222 9.91 5.04 -15.01
N LEU A 223 10.24 5.91 -14.05
CA LEU A 223 11.62 6.35 -13.80
C LEU A 223 12.46 5.26 -13.14
N ARG A 224 13.78 5.31 -13.36
CA ARG A 224 14.73 4.35 -12.77
C ARG A 224 14.71 4.44 -11.26
N LEU A 225 14.66 3.28 -10.61
CA LEU A 225 14.70 3.18 -9.15
C LEU A 225 16.11 3.32 -8.59
N SER A 226 17.12 2.95 -9.38
CA SER A 226 18.54 2.98 -9.00
C SER A 226 19.06 4.35 -8.61
N ASP A 227 18.46 5.41 -9.14
CA ASP A 227 19.01 6.76 -9.03
C ASP A 227 18.76 7.36 -7.63
N LYS A 228 17.64 7.02 -6.98
CA LYS A 228 17.27 7.58 -5.66
C LYS A 228 16.58 6.57 -4.72
N VAL A 229 15.70 5.72 -5.24
CA VAL A 229 14.88 4.82 -4.40
C VAL A 229 15.72 3.70 -3.80
N LEU A 230 16.55 3.03 -4.61
CA LEU A 230 17.41 1.95 -4.10
C LEU A 230 18.41 2.42 -3.03
N PRO A 231 19.16 3.54 -3.21
CA PRO A 231 20.04 4.05 -2.16
C PRO A 231 19.33 4.32 -0.84
N LEU A 232 18.13 4.93 -0.87
CA LEU A 232 17.36 5.19 0.34
C LEU A 232 16.91 3.91 1.03
N LEU A 233 16.41 2.92 0.28
CA LEU A 233 15.99 1.64 0.84
C LEU A 233 17.17 0.86 1.43
N GLN A 234 18.34 0.90 0.78
CA GLN A 234 19.54 0.22 1.27
C GLN A 234 20.08 0.84 2.57
N ALA A 235 19.99 2.17 2.70
CA ALA A 235 20.45 2.87 3.90
C ALA A 235 19.68 2.45 5.17
N GLU A 236 18.43 1.98 5.02
CA GLU A 236 17.57 1.53 6.12
C GLU A 236 17.73 0.03 6.46
N LEU A 237 18.51 -0.73 5.67
CA LEU A 237 18.78 -2.13 5.99
C LEU A 237 19.66 -2.23 7.24
N SER A 238 19.33 -3.17 8.13
CA SER A 238 20.03 -3.35 9.41
C SER A 238 21.39 -4.02 9.30
N THR A 239 21.75 -4.56 8.13
CA THR A 239 23.04 -5.21 7.88
C THR A 239 24.06 -4.20 7.39
N GLN A 240 25.29 -4.26 7.91
CA GLN A 240 26.38 -3.38 7.50
C GLN A 240 27.66 -4.18 7.17
N PRO A 241 28.16 -4.12 5.92
CA PRO A 241 27.55 -3.44 4.77
C PRO A 241 26.26 -4.15 4.31
N ALA A 242 25.27 -3.37 3.85
CA ALA A 242 24.06 -3.93 3.27
C ALA A 242 24.40 -4.70 1.97
N PRO A 243 23.81 -5.88 1.73
CA PRO A 243 24.04 -6.60 0.49
C PRO A 243 23.56 -5.77 -0.72
N PRO A 244 24.24 -5.89 -1.88
CA PRO A 244 23.83 -5.16 -3.08
C PRO A 244 22.45 -5.66 -3.56
N PRO A 245 21.57 -4.77 -4.05
CA PRO A 245 20.25 -5.17 -4.53
C PRO A 245 20.41 -6.03 -5.79
N ARG A 246 19.70 -7.15 -5.84
CA ARG A 246 19.70 -8.04 -7.00
C ARG A 246 18.60 -7.63 -7.95
N ARG A 247 18.95 -7.27 -9.19
CA ARG A 247 17.97 -7.05 -10.25
C ARG A 247 17.36 -8.38 -10.66
N ILE A 248 16.04 -8.49 -10.62
CA ILE A 248 15.31 -9.65 -11.15
C ILE A 248 15.11 -9.42 -12.65
N VAL A 249 14.43 -8.32 -13.00
CA VAL A 249 14.22 -7.90 -14.37
C VAL A 249 13.91 -6.41 -14.42
N ARG A 250 14.50 -5.66 -15.36
CA ARG A 250 14.25 -4.22 -15.55
C ARG A 250 14.32 -3.44 -14.22
N GLU A 251 13.17 -2.94 -13.76
CA GLU A 251 13.00 -2.14 -12.54
C GLU A 251 12.31 -2.93 -11.42
N VAL A 252 12.48 -4.25 -11.42
CA VAL A 252 12.09 -5.16 -10.34
C VAL A 252 13.36 -5.64 -9.64
N TRP A 253 13.47 -5.31 -8.36
CA TRP A 253 14.67 -5.53 -7.57
C TRP A 253 14.34 -6.25 -6.26
N ALA A 254 15.21 -7.18 -5.87
CA ALA A 254 15.22 -7.79 -4.55
C ALA A 254 16.28 -7.09 -3.68
N LEU A 255 15.88 -6.61 -2.51
CA LEU A 255 16.79 -6.10 -1.47
C LEU A 255 17.16 -7.21 -0.50
N THR A 256 16.21 -8.10 -0.20
CA THR A 256 16.38 -9.33 0.58
C THR A 256 15.51 -10.43 -0.04
N PRO A 257 15.57 -11.68 0.44
CA PRO A 257 14.62 -12.74 0.03
C PRO A 257 13.15 -12.44 0.36
N HIS A 258 12.85 -11.40 1.15
CA HIS A 258 11.50 -11.06 1.61
C HIS A 258 11.13 -9.59 1.35
N LEU A 259 12.02 -8.81 0.74
CA LEU A 259 11.81 -7.38 0.48
C LEU A 259 12.19 -7.03 -0.95
N TYR A 260 11.21 -6.49 -1.66
CA TYR A 260 11.31 -6.16 -3.08
C TYR A 260 10.92 -4.71 -3.31
N VAL A 261 11.37 -4.16 -4.43
CA VAL A 261 10.95 -2.85 -4.92
C VAL A 261 10.69 -2.91 -6.41
N VAL A 262 9.59 -2.29 -6.82
CA VAL A 262 9.11 -2.31 -8.21
C VAL A 262 8.68 -0.92 -8.64
N ASN A 263 8.63 -0.70 -9.95
CA ASN A 263 7.97 0.46 -10.51
C ASN A 263 6.88 0.08 -11.53
N ALA A 264 6.24 1.10 -12.12
CA ALA A 264 5.18 0.96 -13.10
C ALA A 264 5.66 0.81 -14.56
N ARG A 265 6.97 0.68 -14.80
CA ARG A 265 7.51 0.64 -16.17
C ARG A 265 6.94 -0.59 -16.91
N GLN A 266 6.28 -0.31 -18.03
CA GLN A 266 5.54 -1.23 -18.92
C GLN A 266 4.28 -1.85 -18.31
N ASP A 267 4.38 -2.53 -17.16
CA ASP A 267 3.23 -3.18 -16.52
C ASP A 267 3.45 -3.20 -15.00
N LEU A 268 2.64 -2.42 -14.27
CA LEU A 268 2.73 -2.32 -12.82
C LEU A 268 2.36 -3.65 -12.14
N MET A 269 1.25 -4.27 -12.54
CA MET A 269 0.78 -5.50 -11.90
C MET A 269 1.63 -6.71 -12.31
N GLY A 270 2.16 -6.72 -13.54
CA GLY A 270 3.17 -7.70 -13.95
C GLY A 270 4.44 -7.59 -13.11
N ASN A 271 4.93 -6.38 -12.83
CA ASN A 271 6.10 -6.17 -12.00
C ASN A 271 5.84 -6.56 -10.53
N ILE A 272 4.68 -6.22 -9.96
CA ILE A 272 4.25 -6.66 -8.62
C ILE A 272 4.18 -8.20 -8.58
N GLY A 273 3.50 -8.83 -9.55
CA GLY A 273 3.37 -10.29 -9.63
C GLY A 273 4.72 -11.00 -9.69
N LEU A 274 5.70 -10.46 -10.42
CA LEU A 274 7.07 -10.99 -10.45
C LEU A 274 7.77 -10.90 -9.08
N ALA A 275 7.61 -9.78 -8.37
CA ALA A 275 8.17 -9.64 -7.03
C ALA A 275 7.53 -10.61 -6.04
N LEU A 276 6.21 -10.79 -6.09
CA LEU A 276 5.47 -11.74 -5.25
C LEU A 276 5.89 -13.18 -5.55
N ALA A 277 5.98 -13.55 -6.83
CA ALA A 277 6.43 -14.88 -7.24
C ALA A 277 7.84 -15.18 -6.73
N GLU A 278 8.77 -14.21 -6.81
CA GLU A 278 10.11 -14.40 -6.25
C GLU A 278 10.13 -14.50 -4.73
N GLY A 279 9.29 -13.73 -4.04
CA GLY A 279 9.13 -13.83 -2.59
C GLY A 279 8.63 -15.19 -2.15
N PHE A 280 7.61 -15.72 -2.82
CA PHE A 280 7.07 -17.05 -2.50
C PHE A 280 8.05 -18.18 -2.83
N ARG A 281 8.75 -18.12 -3.96
CA ARG A 281 9.82 -19.10 -4.26
C ARG A 281 10.94 -19.07 -3.22
N ALA A 282 11.32 -17.89 -2.74
CA ALA A 282 12.33 -17.76 -1.70
C ALA A 282 11.89 -18.32 -0.34
N LEU A 283 10.57 -18.45 -0.11
CA LEU A 283 9.98 -19.06 1.08
C LEU A 283 9.70 -20.56 0.92
N ALA A 284 9.78 -21.08 -0.30
CA ALA A 284 9.58 -22.48 -0.60
C ALA A 284 10.85 -23.29 -0.32
N PRO A 285 10.73 -24.63 -0.14
CA PRO A 285 11.90 -25.51 -0.13
C PRO A 285 12.78 -25.29 -1.37
N PRO A 286 14.10 -25.50 -1.26
CA PRO A 286 14.97 -25.42 -2.42
C PRO A 286 14.50 -26.40 -3.49
N ALA A 287 14.64 -26.00 -4.76
CA ALA A 287 14.39 -26.90 -5.88
C ALA A 287 15.30 -28.14 -5.76
N PRO A 288 14.81 -29.34 -6.16
CA PRO A 288 15.60 -30.56 -6.16
C PRO A 288 16.82 -30.47 -7.09
#